data_AF-F7NKJ4-F1
#
_entry.id   AF-F7NKJ4-F1
#
_cell.length_a   1.000
_cell.length_b   1.000
_cell.length_c   1.000
_cell.angle_alpha   90.00
_cell.angle_beta   90.00
_cell.angle_gamma   90.00
#
_symmetry.space_group_name_H-M   'P 1'
#
loop_
_entity.id
_entity.type
_entity.pdbx_description
1 polymer ?
#
loop_
_entity_poly.entity_id
_entity_poly.type
_entity_poly.pdbx_seq_one_letter_code
_entity_poly.pdbx_strand_id
1 'polypeptide(L)'
;MGCLCSILYSKLRQRASLRNKNNRTAPGIDNIIHQWEVALIIRSPYCSYEAGELDQQGRKIAEVYFNIPGSHIIYRCEDVIGLIVGMETDTIKSPSCIAAEMNSVYSLLNLEERTCYYTDIAIALHQCLLGDDASARNILNQLSQNILQHKTNRIKLDYLTGCLYGLVACIAAFALICALPTLSDWTVPYIFLAGAGGGFFSAAVGLHKISIDLNTSRRYYQINGMIRIFIAVISAWIGFLAIKADVIFGMFNTKSEGILLVAVLAGFSETFAYNILMNLESRQQSSGQNEDKTTTGDAEKTPRV
;
A
#
# COMPACT_ATOMS: atom_id res chain seq x y z
N MET A 1 18.48 2.94 6.46
CA MET A 1 18.21 2.55 7.86
C MET A 1 17.02 1.58 8.06
N GLY A 2 16.20 1.23 7.07
CA GLY A 2 15.07 0.28 7.24
C GLY A 2 15.41 -1.23 7.19
N CYS A 3 16.64 -1.62 6.86
CA CYS A 3 16.99 -3.04 6.62
C CYS A 3 17.31 -3.84 7.90
N LEU A 4 17.78 -3.16 8.96
CA LEU A 4 18.12 -3.81 10.23
C LEU A 4 16.88 -4.22 11.04
N CYS A 5 15.78 -3.48 10.91
CA CYS A 5 14.53 -3.80 11.59
C CYS A 5 13.89 -5.09 11.02
N SER A 6 14.01 -5.34 9.72
CA SER A 6 13.48 -6.55 9.08
C SER A 6 14.26 -7.83 9.46
N ILE A 7 15.58 -7.72 9.66
CA ILE A 7 16.43 -8.85 10.07
C ILE A 7 16.23 -9.18 11.56
N LEU A 8 16.01 -8.19 12.42
CA LEU A 8 15.64 -8.45 13.81
C LEU A 8 14.25 -9.10 13.91
N TYR A 9 13.30 -8.68 13.07
CA TYR A 9 11.94 -9.22 13.08
C TYR A 9 11.88 -10.68 12.60
N SER A 10 12.71 -11.08 11.63
CA SER A 10 12.76 -12.48 11.15
C SER A 10 13.35 -13.44 12.19
N LYS A 11 14.35 -13.01 12.98
CA LYS A 11 14.93 -13.80 14.08
C LYS A 11 13.96 -13.97 15.26
N LEU A 12 13.12 -12.97 15.55
CA LEU A 12 12.07 -13.10 16.58
C LEU A 12 10.94 -14.03 16.11
N ARG A 13 10.59 -14.01 14.82
CA ARG A 13 9.59 -14.91 14.23
C ARG A 13 9.98 -16.39 14.29
N GLN A 14 11.26 -16.72 14.12
CA GLN A 14 11.75 -18.11 14.23
C GLN A 14 11.68 -18.65 15.66
N ARG A 15 11.81 -17.80 16.70
CA ARG A 15 11.67 -18.22 18.10
C ARG A 15 10.22 -18.41 18.53
N ALA A 16 9.28 -17.63 17.99
CA ALA A 16 7.84 -17.81 18.26
C ALA A 16 7.28 -19.08 17.59
N SER A 17 7.74 -19.42 16.39
CA SER A 17 7.31 -20.59 15.62
C SER A 17 7.65 -21.95 16.26
N LEU A 18 8.65 -22.01 17.15
CA LEU A 18 9.05 -23.26 17.80
C LEU A 18 8.32 -23.51 19.13
N ARG A 19 7.60 -22.51 19.66
CA ARG A 19 6.86 -22.66 20.93
C ARG A 19 5.39 -23.06 20.74
N ASN A 20 4.85 -22.97 19.52
CA ASN A 20 3.41 -23.10 19.27
C ASN A 20 3.03 -24.33 18.42
N LYS A 21 3.69 -25.47 18.64
CA LYS A 21 3.35 -26.75 17.97
C LYS A 21 2.51 -27.71 18.82
N ASN A 22 2.05 -27.31 20.01
CA ASN A 22 1.46 -28.24 20.98
C ASN A 22 0.06 -27.91 21.51
N ASN A 23 -0.76 -27.13 20.81
CA ASN A 23 -2.20 -27.07 21.13
C ASN A 23 -3.04 -26.87 19.87
N ARG A 24 -3.65 -27.95 19.39
CA ARG A 24 -4.72 -27.95 18.39
C ARG A 24 -5.99 -28.47 19.04
N THR A 25 -6.91 -27.56 19.36
CA THR A 25 -8.35 -27.75 19.23
C THR A 25 -8.96 -26.35 19.11
N ALA A 26 -9.53 -26.05 17.94
CA ALA A 26 -10.23 -24.80 17.68
C ALA A 26 -11.73 -24.99 17.98
N PRO A 27 -12.39 -24.06 18.69
CA PRO A 27 -13.82 -23.83 18.55
C PRO A 27 -14.09 -22.65 17.60
N GLY A 28 -15.28 -22.68 17.00
CA GLY A 28 -15.72 -21.88 15.85
C GLY A 28 -15.78 -20.36 16.03
N ILE A 29 -15.90 -19.69 14.88
CA ILE A 29 -15.76 -18.24 14.65
C ILE A 29 -17.12 -17.51 14.69
N ASP A 30 -18.15 -18.09 15.32
CA ASP A 30 -19.46 -17.46 15.38
C ASP A 30 -19.69 -16.87 16.78
N ASN A 31 -19.82 -15.54 16.85
CA ASN A 31 -19.94 -14.67 18.04
C ASN A 31 -18.64 -14.23 18.74
N ILE A 32 -17.87 -13.35 18.09
CA ILE A 32 -16.99 -12.41 18.80
C ILE A 32 -17.47 -10.98 18.53
N ILE A 33 -18.65 -10.65 19.04
CA ILE A 33 -18.89 -9.28 19.50
C ILE A 33 -18.12 -9.21 20.81
N HIS A 34 -16.86 -8.73 20.77
CA HIS A 34 -16.12 -8.39 21.99
C HIS A 34 -16.87 -7.24 22.68
N GLN A 35 -17.86 -7.62 23.48
CA GLN A 35 -18.49 -6.75 24.44
C GLN A 35 -17.39 -6.35 25.42
N TRP A 36 -17.06 -5.07 25.44
CA TRP A 36 -16.12 -4.50 26.39
C TRP A 36 -16.73 -4.60 27.78
N GLU A 37 -16.51 -5.73 28.46
CA GLU A 37 -16.51 -5.71 29.91
C GLU A 37 -15.22 -5.01 30.34
N VAL A 38 -15.26 -3.68 30.36
CA VAL A 38 -14.46 -2.92 31.33
C VAL A 38 -15.00 -3.37 32.68
N ALA A 39 -14.45 -4.45 33.22
CA ALA A 39 -14.84 -5.00 34.50
C ALA A 39 -14.46 -3.98 35.58
N LEU A 40 -15.41 -3.11 35.88
CA LEU A 40 -15.29 -2.05 36.87
C LEU A 40 -15.55 -2.69 38.23
N ILE A 41 -14.53 -3.39 38.77
CA ILE A 41 -14.64 -4.13 40.03
C ILE A 41 -13.94 -3.36 41.15
N ILE A 42 -14.72 -3.13 42.20
CA ILE A 42 -14.49 -2.18 43.27
C ILE A 42 -13.90 -2.90 44.48
N ARG A 43 -12.59 -2.77 44.73
CA ARG A 43 -11.95 -3.01 46.04
C ARG A 43 -10.74 -2.08 46.21
N SER A 44 -10.63 -1.43 47.37
CA SER A 44 -9.43 -0.72 47.88
C SER A 44 -8.63 -1.69 48.77
N PRO A 45 -7.28 -1.58 48.92
CA PRO A 45 -6.42 -0.40 48.69
C PRO A 45 -5.21 -0.65 47.76
N TYR A 46 -4.95 0.29 46.84
CA TYR A 46 -3.66 0.68 46.25
C TYR A 46 -2.46 -0.30 46.22
N CYS A 47 -2.67 -1.58 45.90
CA CYS A 47 -1.55 -2.43 45.53
C CYS A 47 -1.01 -1.91 44.21
N SER A 48 0.24 -1.44 44.24
CA SER A 48 1.01 -1.16 43.05
C SER A 48 1.11 -2.45 42.26
N TYR A 49 0.24 -2.64 41.27
CA TYR A 49 0.35 -3.79 40.38
C TYR A 49 1.73 -3.75 39.73
N GLU A 50 2.46 -4.85 39.83
CA GLU A 50 3.74 -5.02 39.18
C GLU A 50 3.62 -5.95 37.96
N ALA A 51 4.50 -5.75 36.98
CA ALA A 51 4.56 -6.64 35.83
C ALA A 51 4.89 -8.07 36.30
N GLY A 52 4.04 -9.02 35.91
CA GLY A 52 4.15 -10.43 36.28
C GLY A 52 3.12 -10.89 37.31
N GLU A 53 2.44 -9.97 38.00
CA GLU A 53 1.33 -10.29 38.91
C GLU A 53 0.07 -10.74 38.15
N LEU A 54 -0.88 -11.32 38.88
CA LEU A 54 -2.19 -11.69 38.33
C LEU A 54 -3.19 -10.56 38.60
N ASP A 55 -3.94 -10.18 37.57
CA ASP A 55 -5.06 -9.27 37.71
C ASP A 55 -6.24 -9.93 38.47
N GLN A 56 -7.31 -9.17 38.68
CA GLN A 56 -8.50 -9.66 39.40
C GLN A 56 -9.23 -10.80 38.67
N GLN A 57 -8.95 -11.00 37.37
CA GLN A 57 -9.49 -12.07 36.55
C GLN A 57 -8.51 -13.26 36.45
N GLY A 58 -7.39 -13.22 37.19
CA GLY A 58 -6.36 -14.26 37.17
C GLY A 58 -5.47 -14.23 35.92
N ARG A 59 -5.48 -13.14 35.14
CA ARG A 59 -4.63 -12.97 33.95
C ARG A 59 -3.31 -12.33 34.35
N LYS A 60 -2.23 -12.78 33.74
CA LYS A 60 -0.90 -12.22 34.02
C LYS A 60 -0.74 -10.83 33.41
N ILE A 61 -0.35 -9.87 34.24
CA ILE A 61 0.00 -8.52 33.84
C ILE A 61 1.36 -8.57 33.13
N ALA A 62 1.39 -8.19 31.86
CA ALA A 62 2.59 -8.16 31.05
C ALA A 62 3.38 -6.85 31.23
N GLU A 63 2.67 -5.72 31.32
CA GLU A 63 3.28 -4.38 31.37
C GLU A 63 2.31 -3.40 32.04
N VAL A 64 2.84 -2.42 32.79
CA VAL A 64 2.06 -1.36 33.43
C VAL A 64 2.46 -0.03 32.79
N TYR A 65 1.49 0.69 32.22
CA TYR A 65 1.74 1.96 31.51
C TYR A 65 1.62 3.16 32.43
N PHE A 66 0.56 3.19 33.24
CA PHE A 66 0.28 4.26 34.18
C PHE A 66 -0.09 3.67 35.53
N ASN A 67 0.51 4.18 36.59
CA ASN A 67 0.17 3.84 37.96
C ASN A 67 0.12 5.15 38.76
N ILE A 68 -1.07 5.73 38.90
CA ILE A 68 -1.29 6.94 39.67
C ILE A 68 -2.02 6.53 40.96
N PRO A 69 -1.30 6.51 42.10
CA PRO A 69 -1.89 6.18 43.40
C PRO A 69 -3.12 7.04 43.66
N GLY A 70 -4.19 6.46 44.20
CA GLY A 70 -5.44 7.20 44.45
C GLY A 70 -6.39 7.31 43.25
N SER A 71 -5.87 7.26 42.01
CA SER A 71 -6.66 7.60 40.82
C SER A 71 -6.94 6.41 39.92
N HIS A 72 -5.95 5.87 39.22
CA HIS A 72 -6.17 4.78 38.27
C HIS A 72 -4.85 4.09 37.89
N ILE A 73 -4.98 2.85 37.42
CA ILE A 73 -3.88 2.03 36.91
C ILE A 73 -4.27 1.50 35.53
N ILE A 74 -3.41 1.73 34.54
CA ILE A 74 -3.57 1.23 33.17
C ILE A 74 -2.45 0.24 32.92
N TYR A 75 -2.81 -0.99 32.58
CA TYR A 75 -1.88 -2.09 32.35
C TYR A 75 -2.32 -2.94 31.16
N ARG A 76 -1.39 -3.76 30.68
CA ARG A 76 -1.61 -4.72 29.61
C ARG A 76 -1.51 -6.14 30.18
N CYS A 77 -2.53 -6.94 29.91
CA CYS A 77 -2.47 -8.40 29.95
C CYS A 77 -2.14 -8.94 28.55
N GLU A 78 -1.82 -10.23 28.41
CA GLU A 78 -1.32 -10.81 27.13
C GLU A 78 -2.07 -10.35 25.87
N ASP A 79 -3.42 -10.31 25.92
CA ASP A 79 -4.24 -9.97 24.75
C ASP A 79 -5.14 -8.73 24.92
N VAL A 80 -5.18 -8.12 26.11
CA VAL A 80 -6.18 -7.09 26.46
C VAL A 80 -5.54 -5.98 27.32
N ILE A 81 -5.94 -4.73 27.10
CA ILE A 81 -5.65 -3.62 28.02
C ILE A 81 -6.64 -3.71 29.19
N GLY A 82 -6.11 -3.83 30.40
CA GLY A 82 -6.85 -3.71 31.64
C GLY A 82 -6.84 -2.27 32.14
N LEU A 83 -7.98 -1.82 32.66
CA LEU A 83 -8.12 -0.53 33.33
C LEU A 83 -8.72 -0.77 34.72
N ILE A 84 -8.03 -0.30 35.76
CA ILE A 84 -8.56 -0.26 37.12
C ILE A 84 -8.70 1.21 37.53
N VAL A 85 -9.91 1.61 37.90
CA VAL A 85 -10.23 2.96 38.35
C VAL A 85 -10.42 2.95 39.87
N GLY A 86 -9.74 3.86 40.57
CA GLY A 86 -9.88 4.06 42.00
C GLY A 86 -11.22 4.70 42.35
N MET A 87 -11.82 4.26 43.46
CA MET A 87 -13.16 4.68 43.90
C MET A 87 -13.22 6.07 44.53
N GLU A 88 -12.07 6.62 44.92
CA GLU A 88 -12.04 7.76 45.85
C GLU A 88 -12.30 9.11 45.17
N THR A 89 -12.56 9.11 43.86
CA THR A 89 -12.76 10.32 43.08
C THR A 89 -14.07 10.24 42.30
N ASP A 90 -15.11 10.91 42.81
CA ASP A 90 -16.37 11.22 42.09
C ASP A 90 -16.14 12.00 40.78
N THR A 91 -14.89 12.39 40.50
CA THR A 91 -14.48 13.15 39.32
C THR A 91 -14.03 12.30 38.14
N ILE A 92 -13.81 10.98 38.29
CA ILE A 92 -13.32 10.18 37.16
C ILE A 92 -14.48 9.87 36.20
N LYS A 93 -14.39 10.44 35.01
CA LYS A 93 -15.33 10.14 33.92
C LYS A 93 -15.19 8.68 33.48
N SER A 94 -16.34 8.07 33.17
CA SER A 94 -16.37 6.73 32.58
C SER A 94 -15.65 6.72 31.21
N PRO A 95 -14.82 5.71 30.91
CA PRO A 95 -14.13 5.57 29.62
C PRO A 95 -15.09 5.32 28.44
N SER A 96 -16.39 5.20 28.68
CA SER A 96 -17.42 5.18 27.63
C SER A 96 -17.33 6.38 26.68
N CYS A 97 -16.74 7.49 27.15
CA CYS A 97 -16.46 8.72 26.43
C CYS A 97 -15.70 8.52 25.09
N ILE A 98 -14.79 7.54 25.05
CA ILE A 98 -13.90 7.24 23.90
C ILE A 98 -14.04 5.80 23.38
N ALA A 99 -15.03 5.04 23.89
CA ALA A 99 -15.17 3.63 23.56
C ALA A 99 -15.40 3.38 22.05
N ALA A 100 -16.09 4.30 21.36
CA ALA A 100 -16.32 4.21 19.92
C ALA A 100 -15.02 4.36 19.12
N GLU A 101 -14.18 5.35 19.46
CA GLU A 101 -12.90 5.61 18.82
C GLU A 101 -11.90 4.48 19.10
N MET A 102 -11.85 3.97 20.32
CA MET A 102 -11.05 2.80 20.67
C MET A 102 -11.46 1.58 19.83
N ASN A 103 -12.77 1.29 19.75
CA ASN A 103 -13.29 0.21 18.92
C ASN A 103 -12.87 0.35 17.44
N SER A 104 -12.90 1.58 16.92
CA SER A 104 -12.43 1.86 15.57
C SER A 104 -10.96 1.48 15.41
N VAL A 105 -10.08 1.91 16.32
CA VAL A 105 -8.65 1.55 16.31
C VAL A 105 -8.44 0.04 16.40
N TYR A 106 -9.17 -0.66 17.27
CA TYR A 106 -9.05 -2.11 17.41
C TYR A 106 -9.53 -2.89 16.19
N SER A 107 -10.56 -2.40 15.50
CA SER A 107 -11.05 -3.00 14.26
C SER A 107 -10.01 -2.92 13.13
N LEU A 108 -9.12 -1.92 13.20
CA LEU A 108 -8.04 -1.75 12.24
C LEU A 108 -6.80 -2.58 12.58
N LEU A 109 -6.67 -3.13 13.79
CA LEU A 109 -5.43 -3.77 14.24
C LEU A 109 -5.56 -5.29 14.39
N ASN A 110 -4.60 -6.02 13.80
CA ASN A 110 -4.41 -7.44 14.07
C ASN A 110 -3.85 -7.63 15.50
N LEU A 111 -4.12 -8.78 16.12
CA LEU A 111 -3.70 -9.08 17.50
C LEU A 111 -2.20 -8.81 17.75
N GLU A 112 -1.34 -9.24 16.82
CA GLU A 112 0.11 -9.03 16.89
C GLU A 112 0.51 -7.55 16.77
N GLU A 113 -0.18 -6.77 15.93
CA GLU A 113 0.12 -5.36 15.66
C GLU A 113 -0.32 -4.45 16.81
N ARG A 114 -1.30 -4.88 17.62
CA ARG A 114 -1.80 -4.11 18.78
C ARG A 114 -0.70 -3.80 19.79
N THR A 115 0.28 -4.69 19.93
CA THR A 115 1.37 -4.55 20.90
C THR A 115 2.17 -3.25 20.73
N CYS A 116 2.35 -2.79 19.49
CA CYS A 116 3.08 -1.57 19.18
C CYS A 116 2.30 -0.28 19.51
N TYR A 117 0.97 -0.36 19.63
CA TYR A 117 0.09 0.81 19.80
C TYR A 117 -0.57 0.90 21.17
N TYR A 118 -0.34 -0.09 22.05
CA TYR A 118 -0.93 -0.08 23.38
C TYR A 118 -0.49 1.09 24.26
N THR A 119 0.74 1.59 24.08
CA THR A 119 1.22 2.79 24.79
C THR A 119 0.39 4.03 24.42
N ASP A 120 0.12 4.25 23.12
CA ASP A 120 -0.66 5.39 22.65
C ASP A 120 -2.13 5.30 23.11
N ILE A 121 -2.70 4.09 23.10
CA ILE A 121 -4.04 3.83 23.61
C ILE A 121 -4.10 4.10 25.13
N ALA A 122 -3.08 3.69 25.88
CA ALA A 122 -2.99 3.96 27.32
C ALA A 122 -2.87 5.45 27.61
N ILE A 123 -2.12 6.22 26.81
CA ILE A 123 -2.04 7.69 26.93
C ILE A 123 -3.41 8.33 26.69
N ALA A 124 -4.14 7.89 25.65
CA ALA A 124 -5.47 8.41 25.37
C ALA A 124 -6.47 8.07 26.49
N LEU A 125 -6.43 6.85 27.02
CA LEU A 125 -7.23 6.43 28.17
C LEU A 125 -6.93 7.30 29.39
N HIS A 126 -5.64 7.50 29.70
CA HIS A 126 -5.20 8.36 30.79
C HIS A 126 -5.77 9.77 30.65
N GLN A 127 -5.77 10.35 29.45
CA GLN A 127 -6.33 11.69 29.20
C GLN A 127 -7.86 11.76 29.38
N CYS A 128 -8.64 10.76 28.91
CA CYS A 128 -10.10 10.73 29.19
C CYS A 128 -10.35 10.60 30.70
N LEU A 129 -9.52 9.84 31.44
CA LEU A 129 -9.65 9.71 32.91
C LEU A 129 -9.32 11.01 33.65
N LEU A 130 -8.45 11.86 33.10
CA LEU A 130 -8.20 13.22 33.60
C LEU A 130 -9.31 14.22 33.22
N GLY A 131 -10.31 13.79 32.45
CA GLY A 131 -11.46 14.59 32.03
C GLY A 131 -11.26 15.37 30.72
N ASP A 132 -10.10 15.24 30.06
CA ASP A 132 -9.80 15.84 28.76
C ASP A 132 -10.17 14.89 27.61
N ASP A 133 -11.47 14.76 27.40
CA ASP A 133 -12.05 13.87 26.38
C ASP A 133 -11.64 14.32 24.96
N ALA A 134 -11.44 15.63 24.75
CA ALA A 134 -11.12 16.20 23.44
C ALA A 134 -9.70 15.80 23.00
N SER A 135 -8.72 15.92 23.91
CA SER A 135 -7.35 15.48 23.63
C SER A 135 -7.28 13.97 23.44
N ALA A 136 -7.96 13.19 24.28
CA ALA A 136 -8.00 11.73 24.15
C ALA A 136 -8.54 11.27 22.78
N ARG A 137 -9.63 11.87 22.30
CA ARG A 137 -10.18 11.60 20.96
C ARG A 137 -9.23 12.01 19.86
N ASN A 138 -8.55 13.14 20.00
CA ASN A 138 -7.56 13.58 19.01
C ASN A 138 -6.40 12.58 18.88
N ILE A 139 -5.88 12.06 20.00
CA ILE A 139 -4.84 11.03 19.99
C ILE A 139 -5.32 9.77 19.29
N LEU A 140 -6.52 9.26 19.61
CA LEU A 140 -7.06 8.05 18.98
C LEU A 140 -7.34 8.24 17.49
N ASN A 141 -7.83 9.42 17.08
CA ASN A 141 -8.05 9.75 15.68
C ASN A 141 -6.73 9.84 14.89
N GLN A 142 -5.72 10.49 15.47
CA GLN A 142 -4.39 10.57 14.88
C GLN A 142 -3.76 9.17 14.77
N LEU A 143 -3.90 8.35 15.81
CA LEU A 143 -3.45 6.96 15.83
C LEU A 143 -4.13 6.13 14.72
N SER A 144 -5.45 6.26 14.57
CA SER A 144 -6.22 5.61 13.51
C SER A 144 -5.72 6.01 12.12
N GLN A 145 -5.51 7.31 11.88
CA GLN A 145 -4.95 7.82 10.62
C GLN A 145 -3.54 7.29 10.34
N ASN A 146 -2.68 7.23 11.35
CA ASN A 146 -1.32 6.69 11.23
C ASN A 146 -1.36 5.20 10.86
N ILE A 147 -2.21 4.40 11.50
CA ILE A 147 -2.38 2.98 11.21
C ILE A 147 -2.84 2.78 9.76
N LEU A 148 -3.85 3.54 9.32
CA LEU A 148 -4.33 3.50 7.94
C LEU A 148 -3.22 3.87 6.95
N GLN A 149 -2.48 4.95 7.21
CA GLN A 149 -1.37 5.38 6.37
C GLN A 149 -0.27 4.30 6.30
N HIS A 150 0.07 3.66 7.41
CA HIS A 150 1.04 2.56 7.45
C HIS A 150 0.57 1.35 6.62
N LYS A 151 -0.71 0.95 6.75
CA LYS A 151 -1.27 -0.14 5.94
C LYS A 151 -1.28 0.19 4.45
N THR A 152 -1.70 1.40 4.09
CA THR A 152 -1.66 1.89 2.71
C THR A 152 -0.23 1.86 2.16
N ASN A 153 0.76 2.35 2.92
CA ASN A 153 2.16 2.33 2.50
C ASN A 153 2.70 0.90 2.33
N ARG A 154 2.30 -0.03 3.20
CA ARG A 154 2.68 -1.45 3.07
C ARG A 154 2.14 -2.07 1.78
N ILE A 155 0.89 -1.79 1.44
CA ILE A 155 0.29 -2.27 0.18
C ILE A 155 0.97 -1.63 -1.04
N LYS A 156 1.33 -0.34 -0.97
CA LYS A 156 2.14 0.32 -2.01
C LYS A 156 3.48 -0.38 -2.21
N LEU A 157 4.16 -0.74 -1.12
CA LEU A 157 5.39 -1.51 -1.21
C LEU A 157 5.17 -2.88 -1.84
N ASP A 158 4.06 -3.55 -1.53
CA ASP A 158 3.74 -4.85 -2.13
C ASP A 158 3.50 -4.76 -3.63
N TYR A 159 2.80 -3.73 -4.08
CA TYR A 159 2.68 -3.42 -5.51
C TYR A 159 4.06 -3.22 -6.17
N LEU A 160 4.93 -2.42 -5.56
CA LEU A 160 6.28 -2.18 -6.07
C LEU A 160 7.15 -3.45 -6.08
N THR A 161 6.98 -4.35 -5.09
CA THR A 161 7.65 -5.66 -5.12
C THR A 161 7.17 -6.51 -6.30
N GLY A 162 5.89 -6.42 -6.67
CA GLY A 162 5.36 -7.02 -7.89
C GLY A 162 6.05 -6.49 -9.15
N CYS A 163 6.17 -5.16 -9.27
CA CYS A 163 6.91 -4.54 -10.38
C CYS A 163 8.38 -5.00 -10.42
N LEU A 164 9.03 -5.10 -9.25
CA LEU A 164 10.41 -5.58 -9.17
C LEU A 164 10.54 -7.04 -9.64
N TYR A 165 9.60 -7.92 -9.28
CA TYR A 165 9.59 -9.29 -9.79
C TYR A 165 9.40 -9.34 -11.31
N GLY A 166 8.52 -8.50 -11.86
CA GLY A 166 8.35 -8.36 -13.31
C GLY A 166 9.63 -7.92 -14.01
N LEU A 167 10.33 -6.91 -13.46
CA LEU A 167 11.59 -6.42 -13.98
C LEU A 167 12.70 -7.50 -13.93
N VAL A 168 12.84 -8.20 -12.81
CA VAL A 168 13.82 -9.29 -12.65
C VAL A 168 13.52 -10.43 -13.64
N ALA A 169 12.24 -10.78 -13.82
CA ALA A 169 11.84 -11.76 -14.83
C ALA A 169 12.22 -11.31 -16.25
N CYS A 170 12.05 -10.02 -16.56
CA CYS A 170 12.47 -9.46 -17.85
C CYS A 170 13.99 -9.51 -18.05
N ILE A 171 14.78 -9.21 -17.01
CA ILE A 171 16.24 -9.32 -17.05
C ILE A 171 16.69 -10.78 -17.22
N ALA A 172 16.04 -11.71 -16.53
CA ALA A 172 16.34 -13.14 -16.66
C ALA A 172 16.00 -13.65 -18.08
N ALA A 173 14.86 -13.23 -18.64
CA ALA A 173 14.49 -13.54 -20.02
C ALA A 173 15.50 -12.96 -21.02
N PHE A 174 15.93 -11.71 -20.83
CA PHE A 174 17.00 -11.08 -21.62
C PHE A 174 18.30 -11.90 -21.56
N ALA A 175 18.75 -12.27 -20.36
CA ALA A 175 19.97 -13.07 -20.20
C ALA A 175 19.87 -14.45 -20.90
N LEU A 176 18.70 -15.09 -20.83
CA LEU A 176 18.44 -16.35 -21.52
C LEU A 176 18.47 -16.17 -23.05
N ILE A 177 17.89 -15.09 -23.57
CA ILE A 177 17.90 -14.76 -24.99
C ILE A 177 19.33 -14.49 -25.47
N CYS A 178 20.13 -13.75 -24.70
CA CYS A 178 21.54 -13.48 -25.02
C CYS A 178 22.42 -14.73 -25.01
N ALA A 179 22.05 -15.76 -24.25
CA ALA A 179 22.75 -17.04 -24.23
C ALA A 179 22.47 -17.90 -25.47
N LEU A 180 21.42 -17.60 -26.24
CA LEU A 180 21.09 -18.32 -27.47
C LEU A 180 21.91 -17.74 -28.66
N PRO A 181 22.73 -18.54 -29.35
CA PRO A 181 23.61 -18.07 -30.42
C PRO A 181 22.88 -17.71 -31.73
N THR A 182 21.54 -17.72 -31.75
CA THR A 182 20.73 -17.67 -32.97
C THR A 182 20.25 -16.27 -33.36
N LEU A 183 20.48 -15.25 -32.53
CA LEU A 183 19.99 -13.89 -32.79
C LEU A 183 21.12 -13.01 -33.32
N SER A 184 21.01 -12.63 -34.60
CA SER A 184 21.95 -11.70 -35.25
C SER A 184 21.72 -10.24 -34.87
N ASP A 185 20.53 -9.89 -34.36
CA ASP A 185 20.16 -8.52 -34.00
C ASP A 185 19.97 -8.34 -32.48
N TRP A 186 20.93 -7.67 -31.86
CA TRP A 186 20.93 -7.35 -30.43
C TRP A 186 19.99 -6.20 -30.05
N THR A 187 19.44 -5.48 -31.03
CA THR A 187 18.60 -4.29 -30.80
C THR A 187 17.32 -4.63 -30.04
N VAL A 188 16.66 -5.74 -30.43
CA VAL A 188 15.39 -6.20 -29.85
C VAL A 188 15.50 -6.50 -28.33
N PRO A 189 16.47 -7.30 -27.87
CA PRO A 189 16.69 -7.52 -26.44
C PRO A 189 16.91 -6.22 -25.64
N TYR A 190 17.65 -5.24 -26.18
CA TYR A 190 17.87 -3.96 -25.48
C TYR A 190 16.59 -3.13 -25.36
N ILE A 191 15.73 -3.12 -26.39
CA ILE A 191 14.42 -2.44 -26.34
C ILE A 191 13.54 -3.05 -25.26
N PHE A 192 13.54 -4.38 -25.14
CA PHE A 192 12.77 -5.08 -24.11
C PHE A 192 13.20 -4.65 -22.70
N LEU A 193 14.51 -4.58 -22.44
CA LEU A 193 15.04 -4.14 -21.16
C LEU A 193 14.78 -2.64 -20.90
N ALA A 194 14.94 -1.80 -21.93
CA ALA A 194 14.64 -0.37 -21.88
C ALA A 194 13.17 -0.10 -21.52
N GLY A 195 12.23 -0.83 -22.16
CA GLY A 195 10.81 -0.75 -21.88
C GLY A 195 10.45 -1.19 -20.46
N ALA A 196 11.01 -2.31 -20.00
CA ALA A 196 10.80 -2.80 -18.63
C ALA A 196 11.33 -1.80 -17.59
N GLY A 197 12.51 -1.20 -17.83
CA GLY A 197 13.08 -0.16 -16.98
C GLY A 197 12.20 1.10 -16.92
N GLY A 198 11.76 1.59 -18.08
CA GLY A 198 10.82 2.72 -18.18
C GLY A 198 9.51 2.45 -17.42
N GLY A 199 8.94 1.26 -17.58
CA GLY A 199 7.74 0.82 -16.87
C GLY A 199 7.91 0.77 -15.36
N PHE A 200 9.05 0.28 -14.87
CA PHE A 200 9.36 0.26 -13.45
C PHE A 200 9.45 1.68 -12.86
N PHE A 201 10.14 2.60 -13.54
CA PHE A 201 10.19 4.00 -13.10
C PHE A 201 8.81 4.66 -13.11
N SER A 202 7.98 4.39 -14.12
CA SER A 202 6.60 4.88 -14.17
C SER A 202 5.76 4.38 -12.99
N ALA A 203 5.88 3.09 -12.65
CA ALA A 203 5.21 2.51 -11.50
C ALA A 203 5.69 3.14 -10.17
N ALA A 204 7.00 3.38 -10.04
CA ALA A 204 7.57 4.02 -8.85
C ALA A 204 7.10 5.47 -8.67
N VAL A 205 7.10 6.27 -9.75
CA VAL A 205 6.62 7.66 -9.72
C VAL A 205 5.09 7.71 -9.50
N GLY A 206 4.34 6.81 -10.12
CA GLY A 206 2.88 6.72 -10.03
C GLY A 206 2.35 6.15 -8.72
N LEU A 207 3.21 5.70 -7.80
CA LEU A 207 2.82 4.97 -6.59
C LEU A 207 1.86 5.75 -5.67
N HIS A 208 1.95 7.09 -5.68
CA HIS A 208 1.09 7.95 -4.87
C HIS A 208 -0.36 8.01 -5.38
N LYS A 209 -0.60 7.75 -6.69
CA LYS A 209 -1.92 7.83 -7.33
C LYS A 209 -2.75 6.56 -7.22
N ILE A 210 -2.16 5.46 -6.75
CA ILE A 210 -2.84 4.17 -6.66
C ILE A 210 -3.87 4.23 -5.54
N SER A 211 -5.15 4.10 -5.90
CA SER A 211 -6.25 3.87 -4.96
C SER A 211 -6.12 2.48 -4.36
N ILE A 212 -6.10 2.38 -3.03
CA ILE A 212 -5.88 1.12 -2.33
C ILE A 212 -7.13 0.71 -1.59
N ASP A 213 -7.57 -0.51 -1.84
CA ASP A 213 -8.56 -1.21 -1.06
C ASP A 213 -7.87 -2.12 -0.04
N LEU A 214 -8.14 -1.88 1.24
CA LEU A 214 -7.58 -2.64 2.36
C LEU A 214 -8.13 -4.07 2.45
N ASN A 215 -9.26 -4.36 1.82
CA ASN A 215 -9.88 -5.69 1.84
C ASN A 215 -9.27 -6.65 0.80
N THR A 216 -8.44 -6.13 -0.09
CA THR A 216 -7.87 -6.91 -1.18
C THR A 216 -6.60 -7.66 -0.75
N SER A 217 -6.44 -8.89 -1.23
CA SER A 217 -5.27 -9.72 -0.89
C SER A 217 -3.96 -9.12 -1.41
N ARG A 218 -2.87 -9.29 -0.65
CA ARG A 218 -1.51 -8.84 -1.01
C ARG A 218 -1.04 -9.33 -2.39
N ARG A 219 -1.38 -10.57 -2.75
CA ARG A 219 -0.99 -11.20 -4.02
C ARG A 219 -1.57 -10.48 -5.22
N TYR A 220 -2.78 -9.94 -5.08
CA TYR A 220 -3.44 -9.20 -6.16
C TYR A 220 -2.63 -7.95 -6.55
N TYR A 221 -2.16 -7.18 -5.58
CA TYR A 221 -1.32 -6.00 -5.83
C TYR A 221 0.01 -6.37 -6.48
N GLN A 222 0.63 -7.47 -6.07
CA GLN A 222 1.87 -7.97 -6.68
C GLN A 222 1.66 -8.36 -8.15
N ILE A 223 0.58 -9.09 -8.44
CA ILE A 223 0.23 -9.50 -9.81
C ILE A 223 -0.04 -8.27 -10.68
N ASN A 224 -0.80 -7.30 -10.19
CA ASN A 224 -1.06 -6.06 -10.92
C ASN A 224 0.23 -5.28 -11.20
N GLY A 225 1.17 -5.26 -10.25
CA GLY A 225 2.49 -4.67 -10.45
C GLY A 225 3.29 -5.36 -11.54
N MET A 226 3.26 -6.70 -11.59
CA MET A 226 3.91 -7.47 -12.66
C MET A 226 3.28 -7.21 -14.03
N ILE A 227 1.94 -7.27 -14.13
CA ILE A 227 1.20 -7.02 -15.37
C ILE A 227 1.58 -5.65 -15.96
N ARG A 228 1.75 -4.64 -15.11
CA ARG A 228 2.14 -3.30 -15.56
C ARG A 228 3.50 -3.27 -16.26
N ILE A 229 4.47 -4.04 -15.79
CA ILE A 229 5.77 -4.14 -16.47
C ILE A 229 5.63 -4.80 -17.85
N PHE A 230 4.79 -5.82 -17.98
CA PHE A 230 4.51 -6.43 -19.29
C PHE A 230 3.86 -5.43 -20.26
N ILE A 231 2.91 -4.62 -19.79
CA ILE A 231 2.29 -3.56 -20.60
C ILE A 231 3.32 -2.53 -21.07
N ALA A 232 4.23 -2.12 -20.18
CA ALA A 232 5.31 -1.19 -20.53
C ALA A 232 6.26 -1.75 -21.60
N VAL A 233 6.60 -3.03 -21.52
CA VAL A 233 7.39 -3.72 -22.53
C VAL A 233 6.68 -3.76 -23.88
N ILE A 234 5.39 -4.09 -23.90
CA ILE A 234 4.57 -4.07 -25.13
C ILE A 234 4.53 -2.66 -25.72
N SER A 235 4.39 -1.64 -24.87
CA SER A 235 4.38 -0.22 -25.29
C SER A 235 5.71 0.18 -25.93
N ALA A 236 6.83 -0.25 -25.36
CA ALA A 236 8.16 -0.04 -25.94
C ALA A 236 8.33 -0.75 -27.30
N TRP A 237 7.79 -1.96 -27.43
CA TRP A 237 7.78 -2.70 -28.70
C TRP A 237 7.00 -1.96 -29.80
N ILE A 238 5.81 -1.44 -29.47
CA ILE A 238 5.01 -0.63 -30.39
C ILE A 238 5.78 0.63 -30.80
N GLY A 239 6.42 1.31 -29.84
CA GLY A 239 7.26 2.49 -30.11
C GLY A 239 8.41 2.19 -31.08
N PHE A 240 9.07 1.05 -30.91
CA PHE A 240 10.11 0.58 -31.84
C PHE A 240 9.59 0.34 -33.25
N LEU A 241 8.45 -0.36 -33.38
CA LEU A 241 7.83 -0.61 -34.69
C LEU A 241 7.43 0.71 -35.38
N ALA A 242 6.91 1.67 -34.62
CA ALA A 242 6.55 2.98 -35.14
C ALA A 242 7.76 3.76 -35.68
N ILE A 243 8.92 3.68 -35.03
CA ILE A 243 10.18 4.26 -35.56
C ILE A 243 10.63 3.53 -36.82
N LYS A 244 10.58 2.19 -36.81
CA LYS A 244 11.01 1.38 -37.97
C LYS A 244 10.13 1.58 -39.19
N ALA A 245 8.85 1.87 -38.99
CA ALA A 245 7.90 2.21 -40.04
C ALA A 245 8.00 3.69 -40.49
N ASP A 246 8.94 4.47 -39.94
CA ASP A 246 9.11 5.91 -40.17
C ASP A 246 7.86 6.75 -39.89
N VAL A 247 6.99 6.24 -39.02
CA VAL A 247 5.73 6.88 -38.64
C VAL A 247 5.99 8.05 -37.70
N ILE A 248 7.01 7.91 -36.85
CA ILE A 248 7.35 8.87 -35.80
C ILE A 248 8.86 8.99 -35.73
N PHE A 249 9.35 10.23 -35.59
CA PHE A 249 10.74 10.50 -35.24
C PHE A 249 11.74 9.89 -36.23
N GLY A 250 11.51 10.01 -37.55
CA GLY A 250 12.41 9.49 -38.59
C GLY A 250 13.88 9.90 -38.45
N MET A 251 14.13 11.07 -37.84
CA MET A 251 15.48 11.55 -37.47
C MET A 251 16.24 10.64 -36.49
N PHE A 252 15.55 9.81 -35.72
CA PHE A 252 16.15 8.91 -34.72
C PHE A 252 16.39 7.49 -35.25
N ASN A 253 15.91 7.14 -36.45
CA ASN A 253 16.09 5.81 -37.03
C ASN A 253 17.57 5.47 -37.31
N THR A 254 18.42 6.49 -37.47
CA THR A 254 19.85 6.30 -37.78
C THR A 254 20.74 6.08 -36.55
N LYS A 255 20.25 6.33 -35.32
CA LYS A 255 21.05 6.24 -34.08
C LYS A 255 20.42 5.26 -33.11
N SER A 256 21.18 4.24 -32.72
CA SER A 256 20.72 3.19 -31.79
C SER A 256 20.32 3.75 -30.43
N GLU A 257 20.98 4.81 -29.97
CA GLU A 257 20.68 5.47 -28.69
C GLU A 257 19.31 6.16 -28.72
N GLY A 258 18.93 6.70 -29.89
CA GLY A 258 17.63 7.34 -30.10
C GLY A 258 16.48 6.35 -29.94
N ILE A 259 16.64 5.16 -30.53
CA ILE A 259 15.66 4.07 -30.44
C ILE A 259 15.49 3.63 -28.98
N LEU A 260 16.59 3.50 -28.22
CA LEU A 260 16.54 3.12 -26.80
C LEU A 260 15.86 4.19 -25.95
N LEU A 261 16.15 5.47 -26.19
CA LEU A 261 15.50 6.57 -25.49
C LEU A 261 13.99 6.54 -25.71
N VAL A 262 13.54 6.37 -26.95
CA VAL A 262 12.11 6.28 -27.27
C VAL A 262 11.49 5.03 -26.64
N ALA A 263 12.19 3.90 -26.63
CA ALA A 263 11.72 2.69 -25.96
C ALA A 263 11.51 2.88 -24.44
N VAL A 264 12.45 3.56 -23.76
CA VAL A 264 12.31 3.92 -22.34
C VAL A 264 11.11 4.85 -22.15
N LEU A 265 10.96 5.88 -22.98
CA LEU A 265 9.87 6.85 -22.89
C LEU A 265 8.51 6.20 -23.14
N ALA A 266 8.42 5.30 -24.13
CA ALA A 266 7.21 4.54 -24.44
C ALA A 266 6.86 3.55 -23.32
N GLY A 267 7.86 2.90 -22.70
CA GLY A 267 7.63 2.09 -21.52
C GLY A 267 7.24 2.90 -20.28
N PHE A 268 7.75 4.13 -20.14
CA PHE A 268 7.42 5.02 -19.04
C PHE A 268 5.99 5.57 -19.14
N SER A 269 5.51 5.87 -20.35
CA SER A 269 4.21 6.47 -20.56
C SER A 269 3.29 5.51 -21.32
N GLU A 270 2.48 4.76 -20.56
CA GLU A 270 1.33 4.01 -21.11
C GLU A 270 0.45 4.93 -21.97
N THR A 271 0.29 6.18 -21.55
CA THR A 271 -0.46 7.21 -22.30
C THR A 271 0.23 7.64 -23.59
N PHE A 272 1.56 7.60 -23.67
CA PHE A 272 2.30 7.96 -24.89
C PHE A 272 2.02 6.95 -26.02
N ALA A 273 2.01 5.65 -25.71
CA ALA A 273 1.63 4.63 -26.69
C ALA A 273 0.18 4.81 -27.17
N TYR A 274 -0.75 5.09 -26.25
CA TYR A 274 -2.15 5.37 -26.61
C TYR A 274 -2.30 6.62 -27.48
N ASN A 275 -1.63 7.72 -27.10
CA ASN A 275 -1.67 8.98 -27.85
C ASN A 275 -1.08 8.82 -29.27
N ILE A 276 -0.06 7.99 -29.43
CA ILE A 276 0.48 7.65 -30.76
C ILE A 276 -0.57 6.95 -31.61
N LEU A 277 -1.25 5.94 -31.06
CA LEU A 277 -2.27 5.19 -31.79
C LEU A 277 -3.44 6.09 -32.21
N MET A 278 -3.93 6.95 -31.32
CA MET A 278 -4.98 7.93 -31.63
C MET A 278 -4.55 8.96 -32.70
N ASN A 279 -3.31 9.42 -32.65
CA ASN A 279 -2.78 10.34 -33.67
C ASN A 279 -2.65 9.68 -35.04
N LEU A 280 -2.46 8.36 -35.09
CA LEU A 280 -2.43 7.61 -36.36
C LEU A 280 -3.82 7.42 -36.95
N GLU A 281 -4.79 7.09 -36.10
CA GLU A 281 -6.20 6.95 -36.51
C GLU A 281 -6.75 8.26 -37.08
N SER A 282 -6.48 9.39 -36.40
CA SER A 282 -6.92 10.72 -36.87
C SER A 282 -6.28 11.14 -38.20
N ARG A 283 -4.99 10.83 -38.42
CA ARG A 283 -4.32 11.11 -39.71
C ARG A 283 -4.96 10.35 -40.88
N GLN A 284 -5.36 9.09 -40.68
CA GLN A 284 -6.06 8.31 -41.69
C GLN A 284 -7.43 8.91 -42.04
N GLN A 285 -8.18 9.38 -41.04
CA GLN A 285 -9.48 10.04 -41.28
C GLN A 285 -9.34 11.35 -42.06
N SER A 286 -8.34 12.18 -41.74
CA SER A 286 -8.12 13.44 -42.46
C SER A 286 -7.64 13.26 -43.91
N SER A 287 -6.97 12.15 -44.22
CA SER A 287 -6.48 11.89 -45.58
C SER A 287 -7.60 11.44 -46.53
N GLY A 288 -8.65 10.79 -46.02
CA GLY A 288 -9.80 10.35 -46.82
C GLY A 288 -10.84 11.45 -47.13
N GLN A 289 -10.82 12.59 -46.43
CA GLN A 289 -11.78 13.68 -46.65
C GLN A 289 -11.34 14.75 -47.67
N ASN A 290 -10.07 14.74 -48.08
CA ASN A 290 -9.55 15.72 -49.04
C ASN A 290 -9.66 15.28 -50.52
N GLU A 291 -10.00 14.03 -50.81
CA GLU A 291 -10.18 13.57 -52.20
C GLU A 291 -11.59 13.82 -52.77
N ASP A 292 -12.60 14.18 -51.96
CA ASP A 292 -14.00 14.28 -52.41
C ASP A 292 -14.54 15.73 -52.53
N LYS A 293 -13.66 16.74 -52.57
CA LYS A 293 -14.07 18.17 -52.69
C LYS A 293 -13.56 18.90 -53.94
N THR A 294 -12.95 18.22 -54.90
CA THR A 294 -12.35 18.87 -56.09
C THR A 294 -13.23 18.81 -57.35
N THR A 295 -14.49 18.37 -57.28
CA THR A 295 -15.37 18.27 -58.47
C THR A 295 -16.80 18.72 -58.21
N THR A 296 -17.04 19.97 -57.82
CA THR A 296 -18.24 20.73 -58.22
C THR A 296 -18.14 22.18 -57.73
N GLY A 297 -17.94 23.14 -58.64
CA GLY A 297 -17.91 24.54 -58.19
C GLY A 297 -17.66 25.65 -59.20
N ASP A 298 -17.66 25.42 -60.52
CA ASP A 298 -17.66 26.52 -61.51
C ASP A 298 -18.97 26.52 -62.31
N ALA A 299 -19.98 27.18 -61.77
CA ALA A 299 -21.12 27.67 -62.53
C ALA A 299 -21.53 29.05 -62.00
N GLU A 300 -20.86 30.05 -62.58
CA GLU A 300 -21.49 31.23 -63.17
C GLU A 300 -22.55 31.97 -62.35
N LYS A 301 -22.15 33.14 -61.82
CA LYS A 301 -23.09 34.22 -61.51
C LYS A 301 -22.53 35.56 -61.98
N THR A 302 -22.96 35.95 -63.18
CA THR A 302 -22.80 37.27 -63.78
C THR A 302 -23.66 38.31 -63.04
N PRO A 303 -23.17 39.54 -62.78
CA PRO A 303 -24.01 40.64 -62.33
C PRO A 303 -24.60 41.38 -63.54
N ARG A 304 -25.92 41.60 -63.54
CA ARG A 304 -26.57 42.57 -64.42
C ARG A 304 -26.71 43.91 -63.68
N VAL A 305 -26.17 44.95 -64.31
CA VAL A 305 -26.58 46.36 -64.20
C VAL A 305 -27.47 46.64 -65.40
#